data_AF-A0A845TQ47-F1
#
_entry.id   AF-A0A845TQ47-F1
#
_cell.length_a   1.000
_cell.length_b   1.000
_cell.length_c   1.000
_cell.angle_alpha   90.00
_cell.angle_beta   90.00
_cell.angle_gamma   90.00
#
_symmetry.space_group_name_H-M   'P 1'
#
loop_
_entity.id
_entity.type
_entity.pdbx_description
1 polymer ?
#
loop_
_entity_poly.entity_id
_entity_poly.type
_entity_poly.pdbx_seq_one_letter_code
_entity_poly.pdbx_strand_id
1 'polypeptide(L)'
;MNKQAIPTASSRSGRRWTVAAAAAMVIAAGSWTGLSQAAGDSKDARGGYHQLRGDMSPEMSAKRIDKMIERLLPDGTPEQKAKVSTIAKAAASDLMPLRKQRREAHQQGMKLLAQPTIDRAALEQIRATEVQLNDQSSKRMTTALADISEVLTPAQRVRLAEHFAKRGEHHRGHRAKHDMADKK
;
A
#
# COMPACT_ATOMS: atom_id res chain seq x y z
N MET A 1 17.64 -58.51 9.83
CA MET A 1 19.01 -57.94 9.85
C MET A 1 19.61 -58.07 8.46
N ASN A 2 19.85 -56.96 7.76
CA ASN A 2 20.99 -56.82 6.87
C ASN A 2 21.13 -55.34 6.48
N LYS A 3 22.16 -54.71 7.06
CA LYS A 3 22.63 -53.36 6.74
C LYS A 3 23.53 -53.47 5.52
N GLN A 4 23.27 -52.72 4.46
CA GLN A 4 24.26 -52.45 3.43
C GLN A 4 24.52 -50.95 3.35
N ALA A 5 25.80 -50.64 3.39
CA ALA A 5 26.37 -49.32 3.61
C ALA A 5 26.30 -48.44 2.36
N ILE A 6 26.24 -47.14 2.63
CA ILE A 6 26.17 -46.02 1.71
C ILE A 6 27.55 -45.83 1.04
N PRO A 7 27.64 -45.72 -0.30
CA PRO A 7 28.76 -45.04 -0.92
C PRO A 7 28.47 -43.52 -0.96
N THR A 8 29.25 -42.76 -0.18
CA THR A 8 29.31 -41.30 -0.23
C THR A 8 30.04 -40.86 -1.50
N ALA A 9 29.32 -40.23 -2.43
CA ALA A 9 29.93 -39.50 -3.55
C ALA A 9 29.70 -37.99 -3.35
N SER A 10 30.82 -37.28 -3.30
CA SER A 10 31.01 -35.86 -3.04
C SER A 10 30.41 -34.93 -4.11
N SER A 11 30.09 -33.73 -3.66
CA SER A 11 29.55 -32.57 -4.36
C SER A 11 30.16 -32.27 -5.74
N ARG A 12 29.30 -31.94 -6.71
CA ARG A 12 29.56 -30.87 -7.68
C ARG A 12 28.33 -30.00 -7.87
N SER A 13 28.58 -28.70 -7.68
CA SER A 13 27.68 -27.55 -7.72
C SER A 13 26.97 -27.37 -9.05
N GLY A 14 25.65 -27.14 -8.99
CA GLY A 14 24.82 -26.71 -10.12
C GLY A 14 23.73 -25.76 -9.65
N ARG A 15 24.13 -24.52 -9.38
CA ARG A 15 23.30 -23.36 -9.05
C ARG A 15 22.22 -23.14 -10.11
N ARG A 16 21.02 -23.70 -9.91
CA ARG A 16 19.81 -23.31 -10.64
C ARG A 16 18.95 -22.46 -9.71
N TRP A 17 18.83 -21.20 -10.10
CA TRP A 17 18.03 -20.18 -9.46
C TRP A 17 16.57 -20.63 -9.32
N THR A 18 16.18 -21.05 -8.13
CA THR A 18 14.80 -20.89 -7.67
C THR A 18 14.71 -19.51 -7.03
N VAL A 19 14.68 -18.46 -7.86
CA VAL A 19 14.18 -17.17 -7.39
C VAL A 19 12.67 -17.24 -7.45
N ALA A 20 12.11 -17.46 -6.27
CA ALA A 20 10.76 -17.12 -5.91
C ALA A 20 10.43 -15.71 -6.40
N ALA A 21 9.37 -15.57 -7.18
CA ALA A 21 8.65 -14.31 -7.28
C ALA A 21 7.38 -14.43 -6.46
N ALA A 22 7.57 -14.30 -5.15
CA ALA A 22 6.54 -13.86 -4.23
C ALA A 22 6.13 -12.43 -4.63
N ALA A 23 5.06 -12.32 -5.42
CA ALA A 23 4.39 -11.06 -5.69
C ALA A 23 2.88 -11.21 -5.40
N ALA A 24 2.59 -11.62 -4.17
CA ALA A 24 1.27 -11.51 -3.58
C ALA A 24 1.40 -10.83 -2.20
N MET A 25 1.89 -9.59 -2.17
CA MET A 25 1.61 -8.73 -1.03
C MET A 25 0.28 -8.03 -1.28
N VAL A 26 -0.76 -8.81 -0.99
CA VAL A 26 -2.10 -8.35 -0.64
C VAL A 26 -1.95 -7.23 0.40
N ILE A 27 -2.23 -5.98 0.02
CA ILE A 27 -2.61 -4.97 1.01
C ILE A 27 -4.08 -5.25 1.37
N ALA A 28 -4.28 -6.32 2.13
CA ALA A 28 -5.46 -6.47 2.97
C ALA A 28 -5.10 -5.85 4.32
N ALA A 29 -5.50 -4.59 4.48
CA ALA A 29 -5.78 -3.93 5.76
C ALA A 29 -6.12 -2.47 5.39
N GLY A 30 -7.39 -2.04 5.40
CA GLY A 30 -8.21 -2.19 6.60
C GLY A 30 -7.47 -1.63 7.82
N SER A 31 -6.77 -0.49 7.68
CA SER A 31 -6.06 0.11 8.81
C SER A 31 -6.98 1.11 9.50
N TRP A 32 -7.87 0.55 10.33
CA TRP A 32 -8.23 1.14 11.62
C TRP A 32 -6.93 1.36 12.41
N THR A 33 -6.24 2.46 12.15
CA THR A 33 -5.17 2.99 13.00
C THR A 33 -5.23 4.51 12.93
N GLY A 34 -6.34 5.06 13.45
CA GLY A 34 -6.49 6.48 13.76
C GLY A 34 -6.65 6.75 15.25
N LEU A 35 -6.64 5.72 16.11
CA LEU A 35 -6.85 5.85 17.54
C LEU A 35 -5.75 5.12 18.32
N SER A 36 -4.62 5.79 18.49
CA SER A 36 -3.70 5.61 19.62
C SER A 36 -2.48 6.52 19.44
N GLN A 37 -2.08 7.19 20.52
CA GLN A 37 -1.11 8.31 20.66
C GLN A 37 -1.79 9.69 20.55
N ALA A 38 -2.06 10.45 21.61
CA ALA A 38 -1.46 10.48 22.94
C ALA A 38 -2.49 10.89 24.01
N ALA A 39 -2.70 10.01 24.99
CA ALA A 39 -3.11 10.40 26.34
C ALA A 39 -1.83 10.55 27.16
N GLY A 40 -1.10 11.64 26.88
CA GLY A 40 0.08 12.07 27.60
C GLY A 40 0.01 13.59 27.64
N ASP A 41 0.07 14.13 28.84
CA ASP A 41 -0.25 15.52 29.17
C ASP A 41 0.76 16.47 28.51
N SER A 42 0.41 17.01 27.35
CA SER A 42 1.12 18.13 26.72
C SER A 42 0.09 19.09 26.16
N LYS A 43 -0.13 20.20 26.88
CA LYS A 43 -1.11 21.25 26.53
C LYS A 43 -0.72 22.10 25.29
N ASP A 44 0.44 21.83 24.67
CA ASP A 44 0.95 22.67 23.58
C ASP A 44 1.07 21.99 22.20
N ALA A 45 0.53 20.77 22.01
CA ALA A 45 0.65 20.03 20.75
C ALA A 45 -0.67 19.86 19.95
N ARG A 46 -1.73 20.62 20.26
CA ARG A 46 -3.07 20.46 19.65
C ARG A 46 -3.41 21.50 18.58
N GLY A 47 -2.48 21.84 17.69
CA GLY A 47 -2.74 22.87 16.66
C GLY A 47 -2.15 22.66 15.26
N GLY A 48 -1.27 21.69 15.02
CA GLY A 48 -0.42 21.70 13.81
C GLY A 48 -0.63 20.59 12.76
N TYR A 49 -1.31 19.48 13.09
CA TYR A 49 -1.24 18.27 12.23
C TYR A 49 -2.54 17.87 11.50
N HIS A 50 -3.62 18.65 11.63
CA HIS A 50 -4.91 18.32 11.01
C HIS A 50 -5.29 19.16 9.77
N GLN A 51 -4.52 20.20 9.41
CA GLN A 51 -4.95 21.19 8.39
C GLN A 51 -4.41 20.98 6.97
N LEU A 52 -3.63 19.92 6.70
CA LEU A 52 -3.16 19.58 5.35
C LEU A 52 -3.90 18.39 4.70
N ARG A 53 -5.10 18.05 5.21
CA ARG A 53 -5.95 16.97 4.66
C ARG A 53 -7.21 17.49 3.96
N GLY A 54 -7.06 18.55 3.16
CA GLY A 54 -8.07 18.90 2.17
C GLY A 54 -8.14 17.83 1.06
N ASP A 55 -9.33 17.64 0.48
CA ASP A 55 -9.45 16.86 -0.75
C ASP A 55 -8.49 17.44 -1.79
N MET A 56 -7.56 16.60 -2.27
CA MET A 56 -6.59 17.02 -3.28
C MET A 56 -7.37 17.28 -4.58
N SER A 57 -7.26 18.49 -5.13
CA SER A 57 -7.92 18.79 -6.40
C SER A 57 -7.41 17.85 -7.51
N PRO A 58 -8.23 17.56 -8.55
CA PRO A 58 -7.82 16.73 -9.67
C PRO A 58 -6.52 17.22 -10.33
N GLU A 59 -6.35 18.53 -10.47
CA GLU A 59 -5.14 19.13 -11.03
C GLU A 59 -3.89 18.90 -10.18
N MET A 60 -4.03 19.02 -8.85
CA MET A 60 -2.91 18.75 -7.94
C MET A 60 -2.55 17.25 -7.92
N SER A 61 -3.55 16.38 -8.07
CA SER A 61 -3.33 14.94 -8.25
C SER A 61 -2.56 14.67 -9.54
N ALA A 62 -2.98 15.26 -10.66
CA ALA A 62 -2.31 15.13 -11.95
C ALA A 62 -0.85 15.60 -11.92
N LYS A 63 -0.58 16.78 -11.36
CA LYS A 63 0.80 17.29 -11.20
C LYS A 63 1.66 16.37 -10.33
N ARG A 64 1.08 15.79 -9.28
CA ARG A 64 1.78 14.86 -8.39
C ARG A 64 2.10 13.54 -9.10
N ILE A 65 1.21 13.06 -9.96
CA ILE A 65 1.43 11.88 -10.80
C ILE A 65 2.60 12.14 -11.74
N ASP A 66 2.59 13.25 -12.48
CA ASP A 66 3.66 13.57 -13.44
C ASP A 66 5.02 13.68 -12.74
N LYS A 67 5.09 14.37 -11.59
CA LYS A 67 6.32 14.43 -10.77
C LYS A 67 6.77 13.06 -10.27
N MET A 68 5.84 12.16 -9.96
CA MET A 68 6.17 10.80 -9.54
C MET A 68 6.74 10.00 -10.70
N ILE A 69 6.19 10.15 -11.91
CA ILE A 69 6.68 9.49 -13.11
C ILE A 69 8.11 9.92 -13.41
N GLU A 70 8.40 11.23 -13.37
CA GLU A 70 9.77 11.72 -13.56
C GLU A 70 10.77 11.13 -12.56
N ARG A 71 10.34 10.91 -11.32
CA ARG A 71 11.17 10.31 -10.28
C ARG A 71 11.35 8.81 -10.43
N LEU A 72 10.30 8.09 -10.81
CA LEU A 72 10.28 6.62 -10.87
C LEU A 72 10.78 6.07 -12.20
N LEU A 73 10.68 6.86 -13.26
CA LEU A 73 11.06 6.48 -14.62
C LEU A 73 12.02 7.51 -15.22
N PRO A 74 13.20 7.74 -14.61
CA PRO A 74 14.13 8.77 -15.06
C PRO A 74 14.68 8.48 -16.47
N ASP A 75 14.80 7.20 -16.83
CA ASP A 75 15.28 6.72 -18.14
C ASP A 75 14.15 6.41 -19.14
N GLY A 76 12.89 6.75 -18.82
CA GLY A 76 11.78 6.55 -19.75
C GLY A 76 11.81 7.53 -20.91
N THR A 77 11.47 7.04 -22.10
CA THR A 77 11.28 7.93 -23.26
C THR A 77 10.07 8.86 -23.04
N PRO A 78 9.98 9.99 -23.76
CA PRO A 78 8.82 10.88 -23.69
C PRO A 78 7.49 10.14 -23.91
N GLU A 79 7.45 9.20 -24.85
CA GLU A 79 6.27 8.40 -25.19
C GLU A 79 5.90 7.43 -24.06
N GLN A 80 6.89 6.79 -23.44
CA GLN A 80 6.65 5.92 -22.27
C GLN A 80 6.05 6.73 -21.11
N LYS A 81 6.67 7.88 -20.78
CA LYS A 81 6.20 8.76 -19.70
C LYS A 81 4.78 9.26 -19.97
N ALA A 82 4.47 9.66 -21.20
CA ALA A 82 3.13 10.08 -21.60
C ALA A 82 2.09 8.96 -21.42
N LYS A 83 2.38 7.74 -21.89
CA LYS A 83 1.47 6.58 -21.73
C LYS A 83 1.25 6.24 -20.26
N VAL A 84 2.32 6.20 -19.46
CA VAL A 84 2.23 5.95 -18.01
C VAL A 84 1.43 7.04 -17.31
N SER A 85 1.60 8.31 -17.70
CA SER A 85 0.83 9.45 -17.18
C SER A 85 -0.66 9.29 -17.45
N THR A 86 -1.05 8.94 -18.67
CA THR A 86 -2.45 8.69 -19.03
C THR A 86 -3.05 7.56 -18.18
N ILE A 87 -2.37 6.41 -18.07
CA ILE A 87 -2.86 5.27 -17.27
C ILE A 87 -3.01 5.67 -15.79
N ALA A 88 -2.00 6.33 -15.23
CA ALA A 88 -2.00 6.72 -13.82
C ALA A 88 -3.06 7.78 -13.51
N LYS A 89 -3.29 8.75 -14.41
CA LYS A 89 -4.34 9.77 -14.27
C LYS A 89 -5.73 9.16 -14.35
N ALA A 90 -5.97 8.23 -15.28
CA ALA A 90 -7.21 7.48 -15.35
C ALA A 90 -7.45 6.71 -14.03
N ALA A 91 -6.43 5.99 -13.54
CA ALA A 91 -6.55 5.25 -12.28
C ALA A 91 -6.83 6.17 -11.08
N ALA A 92 -6.20 7.34 -11.04
CA ALA A 92 -6.47 8.31 -9.98
C ALA A 92 -7.91 8.85 -10.04
N SER A 93 -8.44 9.11 -11.24
CA SER A 93 -9.84 9.52 -11.45
C SER A 93 -10.80 8.47 -10.91
N ASP A 94 -10.57 7.19 -11.24
CA ASP A 94 -11.42 6.08 -10.82
C ASP A 94 -11.35 5.81 -9.29
N LEU A 95 -10.18 6.01 -8.69
CA LEU A 95 -9.95 5.77 -7.26
C LEU A 95 -10.40 6.93 -6.35
N MET A 96 -10.48 8.15 -6.87
CA MET A 96 -10.89 9.34 -6.11
C MET A 96 -12.27 9.18 -5.45
N PRO A 97 -13.36 8.79 -6.16
CA PRO A 97 -14.65 8.59 -5.52
C PRO A 97 -14.63 7.49 -4.45
N LEU A 98 -13.87 6.41 -4.66
CA LEU A 98 -13.74 5.33 -3.68
C LEU A 98 -13.06 5.80 -2.38
N ARG A 99 -12.09 6.71 -2.49
CA ARG A 99 -11.47 7.35 -1.32
C ARG A 99 -12.46 8.21 -0.54
N LYS A 100 -13.32 8.96 -1.24
CA LYS A 100 -14.37 9.77 -0.63
C LYS A 100 -15.36 8.89 0.13
N GLN A 101 -15.89 7.84 -0.52
CA GLN A 101 -16.81 6.88 0.08
C GLN A 101 -16.22 6.21 1.32
N ARG A 102 -14.93 5.83 1.27
CA ARG A 102 -14.22 5.27 2.43
C ARG A 102 -14.13 6.26 3.59
N ARG A 103 -13.86 7.54 3.31
CA ARG A 103 -13.83 8.59 4.34
C ARG A 103 -15.20 8.77 4.99
N GLU A 104 -16.27 8.75 4.19
CA GLU A 104 -17.64 8.84 4.67
C GLU A 104 -18.02 7.61 5.53
N ALA A 105 -17.73 6.40 5.06
CA ALA A 105 -17.95 5.16 5.81
C ALA A 105 -17.21 5.17 7.16
N HIS A 106 -15.95 5.63 7.18
CA HIS A 106 -15.19 5.79 8.41
C HIS A 106 -15.83 6.79 9.38
N GLN A 107 -16.27 7.96 8.87
CA GLN A 107 -16.96 8.96 9.69
C GLN A 107 -18.28 8.42 10.26
N GLN A 108 -19.04 7.66 9.47
CA GLN A 108 -20.27 7.02 9.92
C GLN A 108 -19.99 5.96 10.98
N GLY A 109 -18.97 5.11 10.79
CA GLY A 109 -18.53 4.14 11.79
C GLY A 109 -18.16 4.79 13.12
N MET A 110 -17.41 5.91 13.09
CA MET A 110 -17.08 6.67 14.30
C MET A 110 -18.33 7.24 15.00
N LYS A 111 -19.31 7.73 14.24
CA LYS A 111 -20.58 8.20 14.80
C LYS A 111 -21.37 7.08 15.47
N LEU A 112 -21.42 5.89 14.86
CA LEU A 112 -22.10 4.72 15.43
C LEU A 112 -21.43 4.26 16.74
N LEU A 113 -20.10 4.25 16.80
CA LEU A 113 -19.36 3.89 18.01
C LEU A 113 -19.52 4.89 19.16
N ALA A 114 -19.89 6.14 18.86
CA ALA A 114 -20.11 7.18 19.86
C ALA A 114 -21.56 7.21 20.41
N GLN A 115 -22.45 6.34 19.93
CA GLN A 115 -23.83 6.28 20.42
C GLN A 115 -23.91 5.63 21.83
N PRO A 116 -24.90 6.00 22.66
CA PRO A 116 -25.10 5.40 23.98
C PRO A 116 -25.32 3.88 23.93
N THR A 117 -25.94 3.39 22.86
CA THR A 117 -26.16 1.96 22.60
C THR A 117 -25.46 1.60 21.30
N ILE A 118 -24.72 0.48 21.30
CA ILE A 118 -24.00 0.02 20.12
C ILE A 118 -24.93 -0.72 19.16
N ASP A 119 -25.14 -0.15 17.97
CA ASP A 119 -25.77 -0.85 16.86
C ASP A 119 -24.74 -1.74 16.12
N ARG A 120 -24.73 -3.02 16.49
CA ARG A 120 -23.82 -4.01 15.89
C ARG A 120 -24.14 -4.29 14.42
N ALA A 121 -25.40 -4.20 14.01
CA ALA A 121 -25.79 -4.47 12.63
C ALA A 121 -25.30 -3.36 11.70
N ALA A 122 -25.43 -2.10 12.12
CA ALA A 122 -24.92 -0.96 11.37
C ALA A 122 -23.38 -0.98 11.25
N LEU A 123 -22.66 -1.39 12.30
CA LEU A 123 -21.20 -1.56 12.25
C LEU A 123 -20.78 -2.66 11.26
N GLU A 124 -21.51 -3.76 11.22
CA GLU A 124 -21.24 -4.85 10.25
C GLU A 124 -21.47 -4.39 8.80
N GLN A 125 -22.48 -3.54 8.56
CA GLN A 125 -22.70 -2.93 7.24
C GLN A 125 -21.53 -2.02 6.82
N ILE A 126 -20.99 -1.22 7.74
CA ILE A 126 -19.80 -0.40 7.48
C ILE A 126 -18.60 -1.30 7.14
N ARG A 127 -18.35 -2.36 7.92
CA ARG A 127 -17.28 -3.33 7.63
C ARG A 127 -17.43 -3.96 6.25
N ALA A 128 -18.65 -4.38 5.88
CA ALA A 128 -18.93 -4.95 4.57
C ALA A 128 -18.67 -3.94 3.44
N THR A 129 -19.07 -2.69 3.63
CA THR A 129 -18.82 -1.59 2.68
C THR A 129 -17.31 -1.35 2.50
N GLU A 130 -16.55 -1.30 3.60
CA GLU A 130 -15.09 -1.13 3.54
C GLU A 130 -14.40 -2.27 2.77
N VAL A 131 -14.86 -3.51 2.94
CA VAL A 131 -14.34 -4.67 2.18
C VAL A 131 -14.62 -4.52 0.68
N GLN A 132 -15.82 -4.10 0.29
CA GLN A 132 -16.15 -3.86 -1.12
C GLN A 132 -15.29 -2.73 -1.73
N LEU A 133 -15.14 -1.61 -1.00
CA LEU A 133 -14.29 -0.51 -1.44
C LEU A 133 -12.82 -0.92 -1.56
N ASN A 134 -12.34 -1.80 -0.68
CA ASN A 134 -11.00 -2.38 -0.75
C ASN A 134 -10.82 -3.23 -2.00
N ASP A 135 -11.75 -4.14 -2.27
CA ASP A 135 -11.71 -5.00 -3.46
C ASP A 135 -11.69 -4.18 -4.75
N GLN A 136 -12.60 -3.20 -4.88
CA GLN A 136 -12.65 -2.31 -6.05
C GLN A 136 -11.35 -1.52 -6.23
N SER A 137 -10.83 -0.93 -5.13
CA SER A 137 -9.58 -0.17 -5.16
C SER A 137 -8.40 -1.06 -5.56
N SER A 138 -8.34 -2.28 -5.00
CA SER A 138 -7.27 -3.24 -5.26
C SER A 138 -7.29 -3.68 -6.72
N LYS A 139 -8.46 -4.05 -7.25
CA LYS A 139 -8.63 -4.41 -8.66
C LYS A 139 -8.14 -3.29 -9.57
N ARG A 140 -8.62 -2.06 -9.36
CA ARG A 140 -8.26 -0.93 -10.22
C ARG A 140 -6.77 -0.62 -10.21
N MET A 141 -6.12 -0.71 -9.04
CA MET A 141 -4.69 -0.52 -8.89
C MET A 141 -3.90 -1.63 -9.59
N THR A 142 -4.28 -2.89 -9.42
CA THR A 142 -3.63 -4.02 -10.07
C THR A 142 -3.72 -3.90 -11.59
N THR A 143 -4.88 -3.52 -12.14
CA THR A 143 -5.02 -3.25 -13.58
C THR A 143 -4.08 -2.14 -14.04
N ALA A 144 -4.05 -0.98 -13.35
CA ALA A 144 -3.14 0.11 -13.72
C ALA A 144 -1.66 -0.30 -13.69
N LEU A 145 -1.27 -1.11 -12.70
CA LEU A 145 0.11 -1.60 -12.59
C LEU A 145 0.45 -2.58 -13.72
N ALA A 146 -0.50 -3.42 -14.13
CA ALA A 146 -0.33 -4.31 -15.28
C ALA A 146 -0.17 -3.50 -16.57
N ASP A 147 -1.09 -2.56 -16.83
CA ASP A 147 -1.07 -1.68 -18.02
C ASP A 147 0.25 -0.87 -18.09
N ILE A 148 0.70 -0.31 -16.96
CA ILE A 148 1.99 0.40 -16.88
C ILE A 148 3.13 -0.57 -17.18
N SER A 149 3.09 -1.78 -16.62
CA SER A 149 4.15 -2.76 -16.83
C SER A 149 4.30 -3.09 -18.31
N GLU A 150 3.22 -3.22 -19.06
CA GLU A 150 3.26 -3.46 -20.52
C GLU A 150 3.99 -2.36 -21.30
N VAL A 151 3.96 -1.10 -20.82
CA VAL A 151 4.69 0.04 -21.41
C VAL A 151 6.18 0.02 -21.06
N LEU A 152 6.54 -0.52 -19.89
CA LEU A 152 7.89 -0.51 -19.35
C LEU A 152 8.75 -1.67 -19.86
N THR A 153 10.06 -1.44 -19.95
CA THR A 153 11.02 -2.53 -20.19
C THR A 153 11.13 -3.45 -18.96
N PRO A 154 11.56 -4.70 -19.11
CA PRO A 154 11.75 -5.61 -17.97
C PRO A 154 12.67 -5.03 -16.88
N ALA A 155 13.77 -4.36 -17.26
CA ALA A 155 14.69 -3.73 -16.32
C ALA A 155 14.05 -2.56 -15.55
N GLN A 156 13.20 -1.76 -16.20
CA GLN A 156 12.42 -0.70 -15.55
C GLN A 156 11.42 -1.29 -14.53
N ARG A 157 10.75 -2.40 -14.86
CA ARG A 157 9.82 -3.09 -13.94
C ARG A 157 10.53 -3.58 -12.67
N VAL A 158 11.72 -4.17 -12.80
CA VAL A 158 12.52 -4.63 -11.65
C VAL A 158 12.88 -3.46 -10.72
N ARG A 159 13.38 -2.35 -11.27
CA ARG A 159 13.71 -1.16 -10.48
C ARG A 159 12.49 -0.56 -9.79
N LEU A 160 11.34 -0.55 -10.47
CA LEU A 160 10.08 -0.10 -9.88
C LEU A 160 9.66 -0.98 -8.70
N ALA A 161 9.76 -2.31 -8.84
CA ALA A 161 9.46 -3.27 -7.78
C ALA A 161 10.38 -3.09 -6.56
N GLU A 162 11.69 -2.91 -6.76
CA GLU A 162 12.65 -2.64 -5.69
C GLU A 162 12.34 -1.33 -4.95
N HIS A 163 11.94 -0.29 -5.66
CA HIS A 163 11.53 0.97 -5.06
C HIS A 163 10.31 0.77 -4.12
N PHE A 164 9.35 -0.05 -4.53
CA PHE A 164 8.21 -0.39 -3.68
C PHE A 164 8.60 -1.25 -2.47
N ALA A 165 9.50 -2.22 -2.63
CA ALA A 165 10.00 -3.05 -1.53
C ALA A 165 10.69 -2.22 -0.44
N LYS A 166 11.60 -1.31 -0.82
CA LYS A 166 12.30 -0.40 0.11
C LYS A 166 11.32 0.44 0.92
N ARG A 167 10.25 0.94 0.27
CA ARG A 167 9.21 1.71 0.97
C ARG A 167 8.45 0.88 1.99
N GLY A 168 8.17 -0.39 1.69
CA GLY A 168 7.55 -1.33 2.64
C GLY A 168 8.44 -1.69 3.83
N GLU A 169 9.75 -1.76 3.64
CA GLU A 169 10.73 -2.01 4.71
C GLU A 169 10.83 -0.84 5.68
N HIS A 170 10.81 0.41 5.20
CA HIS A 170 10.80 1.59 6.07
C HIS A 170 9.58 1.62 7.02
N HIS A 171 8.42 1.17 6.56
CA HIS A 171 7.23 1.04 7.43
C HIS A 171 7.36 -0.09 8.46
N ARG A 172 8.04 -1.20 8.14
CA ARG A 172 8.33 -2.28 9.09
C ARG A 172 9.40 -1.89 10.12
N GLY A 173 10.43 -1.17 9.71
CA GLY A 173 11.50 -0.69 10.59
C GLY A 173 11.06 0.34 11.62
N HIS A 174 10.06 1.18 11.29
CA HIS A 174 9.46 2.10 12.26
C HIS A 174 8.66 1.40 13.36
N ARG A 175 8.07 0.23 13.07
CA ARG A 175 7.33 -0.58 14.05
C ARG A 175 8.26 -1.24 15.06
N ALA A 176 9.35 -1.85 14.57
CA ALA A 176 10.34 -2.51 15.43
C ALA A 176 11.06 -1.57 16.42
N LYS A 177 11.21 -0.29 16.06
CA LYS A 177 11.81 0.71 16.96
C LYS A 177 10.88 1.16 18.09
N HIS A 178 9.56 1.08 17.90
CA HIS A 178 8.58 1.39 18.94
C HIS A 178 8.52 0.26 19.98
N ASP A 179 8.51 -0.99 19.53
CA ASP A 179 8.46 -2.18 20.41
C ASP A 179 9.71 -2.34 21.31
N MET A 180 10.83 -1.72 20.93
CA MET A 180 12.07 -1.71 21.70
C MET A 180 12.15 -0.52 22.69
N ALA A 181 11.33 0.51 22.52
CA ALA A 181 11.28 1.67 23.40
C ALA A 181 10.39 1.44 24.63
N ASP A 182 9.37 0.57 24.52
CA ASP A 182 8.47 0.19 25.62
C ASP A 182 9.04 -0.91 26.55
N LYS A 183 10.31 -1.31 26.36
CA LYS A 183 11.01 -2.34 27.15
C LYS A 183 12.07 -1.80 28.12
N LYS A 184 11.99 -0.53 28.51
CA LYS A 184 12.88 0.07 29.52
C LYS A 184 12.12 0.58 30.73
#